data_AF-A0A3C0VJV7-F1
#
_entry.id   AF-A0A3C0VJV7-F1
#
_cell.length_a   1.000
_cell.length_b   1.000
_cell.length_c   1.000
_cell.angle_alpha   90.00
_cell.angle_beta   90.00
_cell.angle_gamma   90.00
#
_symmetry.space_group_name_H-M   'P 1'
#
loop_
_entity.id
_entity.type
_entity.pdbx_description
1 polymer ?
#
loop_
_entity_poly.entity_id
_entity_poly.type
_entity_poly.pdbx_seq_one_letter_code
_entity_poly.pdbx_strand_id
1 'polypeptide(L)'
;MRRSSAACRSASSRTPSGPRASRAEACTTSSTTTACSMRRSHRAATSASGAPRGSRRTATPSRSSRATSRSARRRSPWARTCSSASAATWTTSSMRSGRCTRTARSSSRPCSDSRTRRTGGDMRSSMRCIRRRRAWLILCVAPFFRTPAAAADDAGPQVGIAVRDITPEPPIRLAGYAGRNRPADAVDHPLLVQALAFKNPTGERFVLAALDNCEVSRAFMQPVLKEFADRFQLGPGEVAVVSSHTHSAPVLDETLTDMAQPPPPDREAIARYSRSLKAALVEVVGAALADCRGAALEQGMGRACFAMNRRVYQGDRVVFGDNPDGPADWDVPVLRIRDAGGAVRAVLFGYACHGTSVRGGDDWYVVSGEYMAYARRHIESHEPGAVAVYLTGMGADCDPSPRGRLLDAKRHGLELAGAVMGVLGRPMQRVRGPFRFAYEELDLPLASPPGREQLEKDARSGDVHVRMRAERYLKMLDAGQPLPEAVKLPVAAVRFGDDLTFVLMAGEVVVDYSRRLKRLLAGDRVWPVGYAYEVPCYIPSARVIKEGGYESEDSLIYYGFYGPLRPAVELQVVSRVEALVAGLRARS
;
A
#
# COMPACT_ATOMS: atom_id res chain seq x y z
N MET A 1 -33.49 49.76 38.95
CA MET A 1 -32.14 49.91 39.56
C MET A 1 -31.09 49.65 38.49
N ARG A 2 -30.28 50.68 38.22
CA ARG A 2 -28.92 50.75 37.64
C ARG A 2 -28.58 49.82 36.45
N ARG A 3 -28.57 50.36 35.22
CA ARG A 3 -27.46 51.07 34.53
C ARG A 3 -26.56 50.06 33.78
N SER A 4 -26.09 50.24 32.55
CA SER A 4 -26.18 51.32 31.56
C SER A 4 -25.40 50.86 30.31
N SER A 5 -25.82 51.32 29.12
CA SER A 5 -24.99 51.89 28.02
C SER A 5 -23.84 51.07 27.39
N ALA A 6 -23.51 51.14 26.09
CA ALA A 6 -23.95 52.01 24.99
C ALA A 6 -23.28 51.55 23.67
N ALA A 7 -24.03 51.80 22.58
CA ALA A 7 -23.66 52.41 21.29
C ALA A 7 -22.48 51.85 20.44
N CYS A 8 -22.73 51.43 19.19
CA CYS A 8 -22.93 52.24 17.96
C CYS A 8 -21.70 53.05 17.51
N ARG A 9 -21.14 52.72 16.33
CA ARG A 9 -21.12 53.61 15.14
C ARG A 9 -20.49 52.93 13.92
N SER A 10 -21.17 53.15 12.80
CA SER A 10 -20.73 52.98 11.41
C SER A 10 -19.77 54.10 10.98
N ALA A 11 -18.90 53.84 10.00
CA ALA A 11 -18.52 54.82 8.98
C ALA A 11 -17.85 54.14 7.78
N SER A 12 -18.19 54.70 6.62
CA SER A 12 -17.87 54.30 5.26
C SER A 12 -16.64 55.05 4.73
N SER A 13 -16.01 54.46 3.71
CA SER A 13 -15.56 55.11 2.45
C SER A 13 -14.06 55.20 2.14
N ARG A 14 -13.78 54.66 0.93
CA ARG A 14 -12.94 55.18 -0.17
C ARG A 14 -11.43 54.90 -0.22
N THR A 15 -11.09 54.28 -1.35
CA THR A 15 -9.82 54.23 -2.10
C THR A 15 -9.23 55.62 -2.39
N PRO A 16 -7.94 55.72 -2.80
CA PRO A 16 -7.65 55.78 -4.24
C PRO A 16 -6.33 55.14 -4.72
N SER A 17 -6.39 54.57 -5.94
CA SER A 17 -5.43 54.60 -7.07
C SER A 17 -3.90 54.49 -6.89
N GLY A 18 -3.30 53.55 -7.65
CA GLY A 18 -1.87 53.50 -8.00
C GLY A 18 -1.41 54.55 -9.03
N PRO A 19 -0.19 54.40 -9.62
CA PRO A 19 -0.06 53.82 -10.98
C PRO A 19 1.19 52.91 -11.14
N ARG A 20 1.11 51.76 -11.84
CA ARG A 20 1.43 51.51 -13.27
C ARG A 20 2.83 51.93 -13.75
N ALA A 21 3.64 50.95 -14.16
CA ALA A 21 4.45 51.02 -15.38
C ALA A 21 4.78 49.61 -15.92
N SER A 22 4.32 49.39 -17.14
CA SER A 22 4.58 48.26 -18.04
C SER A 22 5.90 48.43 -18.80
N ARG A 23 6.53 47.33 -19.21
CA ARG A 23 7.20 47.25 -20.52
C ARG A 23 7.27 45.80 -21.01
N ALA A 24 6.73 45.60 -22.21
CA ALA A 24 6.93 44.45 -23.06
C ALA A 24 8.15 44.69 -23.95
N GLU A 25 8.84 43.62 -24.35
CA GLU A 25 9.60 43.59 -25.60
C GLU A 25 9.70 42.14 -26.11
N ALA A 26 9.55 42.02 -27.42
CA ALA A 26 9.60 40.80 -28.22
C ALA A 26 10.85 40.86 -29.15
N CYS A 27 11.08 39.77 -29.90
CA CYS A 27 12.14 39.54 -30.91
C CYS A 27 13.53 39.21 -30.32
N THR A 28 14.35 38.29 -30.84
CA THR A 28 14.46 37.70 -32.19
C THR A 28 15.32 36.42 -32.15
N THR A 29 15.15 35.59 -33.17
CA THR A 29 15.99 34.48 -33.64
C THR A 29 17.49 34.81 -33.80
N SER A 30 18.40 33.86 -33.50
CA SER A 30 19.52 33.50 -34.40
C SER A 30 20.29 32.27 -33.94
N SER A 31 20.46 31.35 -34.87
CA SER A 31 21.39 30.23 -34.97
C SER A 31 22.87 30.64 -35.09
N THR A 32 23.79 29.82 -34.54
CA THR A 32 25.11 29.41 -35.09
C THR A 32 25.80 28.56 -34.02
N THR A 33 25.97 27.24 -34.16
CA THR A 33 27.07 26.53 -34.85
C THR A 33 28.45 27.09 -34.52
N THR A 34 29.28 26.34 -33.78
CA THR A 34 30.65 25.96 -34.17
C THR A 34 31.22 24.97 -33.14
N ALA A 35 31.61 23.81 -33.64
CA ALA A 35 32.43 22.83 -32.97
C ALA A 35 33.89 23.32 -32.86
N CYS A 36 34.60 22.96 -31.78
CA CYS A 36 36.02 22.67 -31.91
C CYS A 36 36.47 21.65 -30.87
N SER A 37 36.85 20.49 -31.38
CA SER A 37 37.71 19.51 -30.73
C SER A 37 39.06 20.13 -30.36
N MET A 38 39.71 19.66 -29.30
CA MET A 38 41.10 19.22 -29.41
C MET A 38 41.51 18.29 -28.25
N ARG A 39 41.91 17.09 -28.64
CA ARG A 39 42.77 16.15 -27.89
C ARG A 39 44.21 16.69 -27.83
N ARG A 40 44.92 16.34 -26.76
CA ARG A 40 46.36 15.94 -26.69
C ARG A 40 46.63 15.53 -25.23
N SER A 41 46.82 14.27 -24.85
CA SER A 41 47.89 13.30 -25.10
C SER A 41 49.28 13.66 -24.53
N HIS A 42 49.66 12.87 -23.51
CA HIS A 42 50.99 12.39 -23.11
C HIS A 42 52.12 13.37 -22.71
N ARG A 43 52.66 13.15 -21.51
CA ARG A 43 54.07 12.82 -21.29
C ARG A 43 54.28 12.01 -20.02
N ALA A 44 55.01 10.90 -20.17
CA ALA A 44 55.63 10.12 -19.10
C ALA A 44 57.02 10.69 -18.78
N ALA A 45 57.48 10.48 -17.55
CA ALA A 45 58.90 10.51 -17.20
C ALA A 45 59.19 9.46 -16.12
N THR A 46 60.00 8.49 -16.52
CA THR A 46 60.70 7.50 -15.70
C THR A 46 61.92 8.12 -15.00
N SER A 47 62.24 7.66 -13.78
CA SER A 47 63.63 7.32 -13.43
C SER A 47 63.66 6.33 -12.26
N ALA A 48 64.55 5.35 -12.40
CA ALA A 48 64.85 4.29 -11.46
C ALA A 48 66.16 4.61 -10.71
N SER A 49 66.34 4.05 -9.51
CA SER A 49 67.51 3.23 -9.12
C SER A 49 67.72 3.18 -7.59
N GLY A 50 68.18 2.01 -7.11
CA GLY A 50 69.05 1.94 -5.93
C GLY A 50 68.50 1.25 -4.67
N ALA A 51 68.54 -0.08 -4.63
CA ALA A 51 68.81 -0.84 -3.40
C ALA A 51 70.35 -1.05 -3.30
N PRO A 52 70.97 -1.35 -2.11
CA PRO A 52 70.90 -2.72 -1.57
C PRO A 52 71.07 -2.92 -0.03
N ARG A 53 70.56 -4.09 0.41
CA ARG A 53 71.10 -5.08 1.40
C ARG A 53 71.44 -4.69 2.85
N GLY A 54 70.86 -5.47 3.78
CA GLY A 54 71.39 -5.76 5.12
C GLY A 54 70.60 -6.87 5.84
N SER A 55 71.28 -7.97 6.19
CA SER A 55 70.75 -9.26 6.67
C SER A 55 71.02 -9.54 8.15
N ARG A 56 70.17 -10.36 8.83
CA ARG A 56 70.46 -11.37 9.90
C ARG A 56 69.10 -11.89 10.43
N ARG A 57 68.66 -13.15 10.39
CA ARG A 57 69.13 -14.51 10.77
C ARG A 57 69.26 -14.76 12.29
N THR A 58 68.33 -15.56 12.84
CA THR A 58 68.46 -16.67 13.84
C THR A 58 67.05 -17.27 14.06
N ALA A 59 66.70 -18.49 13.65
CA ALA A 59 67.07 -19.84 14.12
C ALA A 59 66.33 -20.30 15.41
N THR A 60 65.52 -21.34 15.21
CA THR A 60 64.70 -22.20 16.09
C THR A 60 65.55 -23.17 16.96
N PRO A 61 65.01 -23.99 17.93
CA PRO A 61 64.30 -25.25 17.56
C PRO A 61 63.29 -25.92 18.54
N SER A 62 62.39 -26.71 17.93
CA SER A 62 61.82 -28.04 18.33
C SER A 62 60.77 -28.12 19.46
N ARG A 63 59.77 -29.04 19.47
CA ARG A 63 59.67 -30.40 18.88
C ARG A 63 58.21 -30.96 18.89
N SER A 64 57.85 -31.69 17.80
CA SER A 64 56.96 -32.88 17.62
C SER A 64 55.54 -32.95 18.24
N SER A 65 54.47 -33.42 17.55
CA SER A 65 54.37 -34.72 16.84
C SER A 65 53.30 -34.80 15.72
N ARG A 66 53.58 -35.71 14.77
CA ARG A 66 52.82 -36.32 13.63
C ARG A 66 51.33 -36.63 13.89
N ALA A 67 50.42 -36.72 12.91
CA ALA A 67 50.44 -37.67 11.79
C ALA A 67 49.52 -37.33 10.57
N THR A 68 50.04 -37.61 9.36
CA THR A 68 49.47 -38.22 8.12
C THR A 68 47.94 -38.26 7.89
N SER A 69 47.34 -38.20 6.68
CA SER A 69 47.75 -38.04 5.28
C SER A 69 46.47 -38.19 4.41
N ARG A 70 46.30 -37.42 3.33
CA ARG A 70 45.99 -37.90 1.96
C ARG A 70 45.43 -36.78 1.07
N SER A 71 46.15 -36.56 -0.02
CA SER A 71 45.78 -35.78 -1.19
C SER A 71 44.89 -36.58 -2.15
N ALA A 72 43.96 -35.92 -2.84
CA ALA A 72 43.61 -36.25 -4.22
C ALA A 72 43.00 -35.04 -4.95
N ARG A 73 43.70 -34.55 -5.96
CA ARG A 73 43.17 -33.69 -7.05
C ARG A 73 42.45 -34.57 -8.07
N ARG A 74 41.33 -34.08 -8.64
CA ARG A 74 40.89 -34.25 -10.05
C ARG A 74 39.63 -33.39 -10.27
N ARG A 75 39.74 -32.29 -11.04
CA ARG A 75 39.30 -32.13 -12.45
C ARG A 75 37.78 -32.28 -12.66
N SER A 76 37.14 -31.14 -12.93
CA SER A 76 35.91 -30.90 -13.72
C SER A 76 36.03 -31.46 -15.16
N PRO A 77 35.00 -31.45 -16.04
CA PRO A 77 33.73 -30.67 -16.03
C PRO A 77 32.47 -31.50 -16.40
N TRP A 78 31.30 -30.86 -16.54
CA TRP A 78 30.41 -30.91 -17.72
C TRP A 78 29.20 -30.00 -17.51
N ALA A 79 28.98 -29.11 -18.48
CA ALA A 79 27.75 -28.38 -18.70
C ALA A 79 26.91 -29.13 -19.74
N ARG A 80 25.58 -29.15 -19.58
CA ARG A 80 24.59 -28.96 -20.68
C ARG A 80 23.14 -29.04 -20.18
N THR A 81 22.42 -27.95 -20.44
CA THR A 81 21.07 -27.83 -21.02
C THR A 81 20.14 -29.06 -21.01
N CYS A 82 18.89 -28.85 -20.56
CA CYS A 82 17.73 -29.57 -21.08
C CYS A 82 16.54 -28.62 -21.29
N SER A 83 16.05 -28.61 -22.53
CA SER A 83 14.74 -28.14 -22.95
C SER A 83 13.80 -29.34 -23.15
N SER A 84 12.51 -29.03 -23.30
CA SER A 84 11.40 -29.82 -23.84
C SER A 84 10.77 -30.96 -23.01
N ALA A 85 9.55 -30.64 -22.55
CA ALA A 85 8.30 -31.40 -22.65
C ALA A 85 8.32 -32.76 -23.38
N SER A 86 7.65 -33.76 -22.79
CA SER A 86 6.47 -34.42 -23.39
C SER A 86 5.79 -35.37 -22.41
N ALA A 87 4.47 -35.39 -22.51
CA ALA A 87 3.56 -36.29 -21.80
C ALA A 87 3.60 -37.71 -22.38
N ALA A 88 3.36 -38.72 -21.54
CA ALA A 88 2.57 -39.92 -21.86
C ALA A 88 2.30 -40.75 -20.60
N THR A 89 1.03 -41.04 -20.38
CA THR A 89 0.45 -42.00 -19.44
C THR A 89 0.65 -43.45 -19.91
N TRP A 90 0.69 -44.42 -18.98
CA TRP A 90 -0.31 -45.50 -18.78
C TRP A 90 0.25 -46.68 -17.95
N THR A 91 -0.57 -47.12 -16.97
CA THR A 91 -0.77 -48.51 -16.43
C THR A 91 0.34 -49.24 -15.66
N THR A 92 0.11 -50.18 -14.73
CA THR A 92 -0.81 -50.46 -13.58
C THR A 92 -0.47 -51.87 -13.11
N SER A 93 -0.36 -52.13 -11.80
CA SER A 93 -0.56 -53.44 -11.13
C SER A 93 -0.50 -53.18 -9.61
N SER A 94 -1.62 -53.12 -8.87
CA SER A 94 -2.51 -54.17 -8.31
C SER A 94 -1.95 -54.93 -7.09
N MET A 95 -2.58 -54.77 -5.91
CA MET A 95 -3.04 -55.89 -5.07
C MET A 95 -3.99 -55.48 -3.93
N ARG A 96 -5.18 -56.14 -3.92
CA ARG A 96 -6.01 -56.68 -2.81
C ARG A 96 -6.53 -55.74 -1.69
N SER A 97 -7.72 -55.91 -1.08
CA SER A 97 -8.99 -56.62 -1.35
C SER A 97 -9.91 -56.44 -0.13
N GLY A 98 -11.24 -56.30 -0.31
CA GLY A 98 -12.27 -56.47 0.74
C GLY A 98 -13.55 -55.64 0.50
N ARG A 99 -14.47 -56.09 -0.38
CA ARG A 99 -15.77 -56.78 -0.12
C ARG A 99 -16.93 -55.80 0.30
N CYS A 100 -17.79 -55.38 -0.64
CA CYS A 100 -19.16 -55.90 -1.00
C CYS A 100 -20.27 -55.26 -0.13
N THR A 101 -21.35 -54.61 -0.62
CA THR A 101 -22.45 -55.12 -1.48
C THR A 101 -23.33 -54.02 -2.12
N ARG A 102 -23.78 -54.26 -3.39
CA ARG A 102 -25.12 -54.05 -4.05
C ARG A 102 -25.94 -52.76 -3.79
N THR A 103 -26.61 -52.09 -4.73
CA THR A 103 -27.23 -52.44 -6.04
C THR A 103 -27.53 -51.15 -6.84
N ALA A 104 -27.39 -51.18 -8.18
CA ALA A 104 -27.88 -50.16 -9.11
C ALA A 104 -28.93 -50.75 -10.07
N ARG A 105 -29.91 -49.94 -10.48
CA ARG A 105 -30.84 -50.22 -11.61
C ARG A 105 -30.67 -49.14 -12.67
N SER A 106 -30.48 -49.58 -13.91
CA SER A 106 -30.46 -48.81 -15.14
C SER A 106 -31.66 -49.21 -16.01
N SER A 107 -32.24 -48.28 -16.76
CA SER A 107 -32.89 -48.60 -18.05
C SER A 107 -33.02 -47.37 -18.95
N SER A 108 -32.85 -47.65 -20.23
CA SER A 108 -32.64 -46.81 -21.41
C SER A 108 -33.92 -46.40 -22.16
N ARG A 109 -33.83 -45.25 -22.87
CA ARG A 109 -34.33 -44.78 -24.21
C ARG A 109 -35.25 -45.71 -25.06
N PRO A 110 -35.98 -45.25 -26.14
CA PRO A 110 -35.75 -44.07 -27.02
C PRO A 110 -37.01 -43.32 -27.57
N CYS A 111 -36.73 -42.36 -28.47
CA CYS A 111 -37.59 -41.47 -29.29
C CYS A 111 -38.24 -42.16 -30.51
N SER A 112 -39.40 -41.67 -31.01
CA SER A 112 -39.77 -41.70 -32.44
C SER A 112 -40.92 -40.73 -32.79
N ASP A 113 -40.97 -40.40 -34.07
CA ASP A 113 -41.66 -39.31 -34.77
C ASP A 113 -42.92 -39.81 -35.53
N SER A 114 -43.75 -38.86 -36.01
CA SER A 114 -44.57 -38.89 -37.24
C SER A 114 -46.10 -38.66 -37.17
N ARG A 115 -46.51 -37.65 -37.97
CA ARG A 115 -47.60 -37.59 -39.00
C ARG A 115 -49.09 -37.37 -38.65
N THR A 116 -49.54 -36.14 -39.02
CA THR A 116 -50.66 -35.75 -39.93
C THR A 116 -52.10 -36.26 -39.73
N ARG A 117 -53.07 -35.32 -39.69
CA ARG A 117 -54.22 -35.25 -40.63
C ARG A 117 -55.00 -33.92 -40.56
N ARG A 118 -55.39 -33.43 -41.74
CA ARG A 118 -56.30 -32.31 -42.06
C ARG A 118 -57.74 -32.83 -42.24
N THR A 119 -58.73 -32.00 -41.89
CA THR A 119 -60.04 -31.74 -42.56
C THR A 119 -60.68 -30.57 -41.77
N GLY A 120 -61.19 -29.45 -42.28
CA GLY A 120 -61.95 -29.19 -43.51
C GLY A 120 -63.44 -29.11 -43.18
N GLY A 121 -64.06 -27.92 -43.16
CA GLY A 121 -65.51 -27.75 -42.97
C GLY A 121 -65.97 -26.30 -42.73
N ASP A 122 -66.42 -25.65 -43.80
CA ASP A 122 -67.20 -24.40 -43.84
C ASP A 122 -68.59 -24.54 -43.18
N MET A 123 -69.23 -23.41 -42.81
CA MET A 123 -70.56 -22.96 -43.32
C MET A 123 -71.30 -21.98 -42.36
N ARG A 124 -71.50 -20.75 -42.86
CA ARG A 124 -72.68 -19.84 -42.76
C ARG A 124 -73.27 -19.33 -41.41
N SER A 125 -73.23 -17.98 -41.33
CA SER A 125 -74.38 -17.05 -41.24
C SER A 125 -75.34 -17.09 -40.03
N SER A 126 -75.36 -16.00 -39.26
CA SER A 126 -76.62 -15.26 -39.02
C SER A 126 -76.36 -13.84 -38.50
N MET A 127 -76.94 -12.86 -39.21
CA MET A 127 -77.04 -11.46 -38.82
C MET A 127 -77.99 -11.31 -37.63
N ARG A 128 -77.61 -10.51 -36.62
CA ARG A 128 -78.59 -9.78 -35.78
C ARG A 128 -78.14 -8.34 -35.55
N CYS A 129 -79.03 -7.45 -35.98
CA CYS A 129 -78.98 -6.01 -35.88
C CYS A 129 -79.37 -5.59 -34.47
N ILE A 130 -78.50 -4.86 -33.75
CA ILE A 130 -78.90 -4.11 -32.54
C ILE A 130 -78.35 -2.68 -32.64
N ARG A 131 -79.31 -1.75 -32.64
CA ARG A 131 -79.20 -0.28 -32.63
C ARG A 131 -78.18 0.24 -31.61
N ARG A 132 -77.21 1.02 -32.09
CA ARG A 132 -76.32 1.86 -31.27
C ARG A 132 -77.08 3.07 -30.75
N ARG A 133 -77.23 3.19 -29.42
CA ARG A 133 -77.50 4.48 -28.75
C ARG A 133 -76.14 5.10 -28.38
N ARG A 134 -75.84 6.26 -28.95
CA ARG A 134 -74.66 7.08 -28.61
C ARG A 134 -74.95 7.82 -27.31
N ALA A 135 -74.31 7.42 -26.21
CA ALA A 135 -74.18 8.24 -25.01
C ALA A 135 -72.73 8.74 -24.96
N TRP A 136 -72.57 10.06 -24.98
CA TRP A 136 -71.28 10.73 -24.81
C TRP A 136 -70.93 10.72 -23.31
N LEU A 137 -69.96 9.90 -22.92
CA LEU A 137 -69.29 9.96 -21.63
C LEU A 137 -68.01 10.76 -21.83
N ILE A 138 -68.01 12.01 -21.34
CA ILE A 138 -66.80 12.83 -21.22
C ILE A 138 -65.99 12.23 -20.08
N LEU A 139 -64.95 11.47 -20.43
CA LEU A 139 -63.95 10.95 -19.50
C LEU A 139 -62.92 12.06 -19.28
N CYS A 140 -63.03 12.78 -18.16
CA CYS A 140 -61.99 13.70 -17.70
C CYS A 140 -60.74 12.89 -17.30
N VAL A 141 -59.84 12.68 -18.26
CA VAL A 141 -58.49 12.17 -17.99
C VAL A 141 -57.67 13.31 -17.41
N ALA A 142 -57.63 13.40 -16.08
CA ALA A 142 -56.66 14.25 -15.40
C ALA A 142 -55.25 13.70 -15.69
N PRO A 143 -54.31 14.49 -16.22
CA PRO A 143 -52.93 14.06 -16.29
C PRO A 143 -52.39 14.06 -14.86
N PHE A 144 -52.29 12.86 -14.26
CA PHE A 144 -51.41 12.64 -13.13
C PHE A 144 -49.98 12.90 -13.61
N PHE A 145 -49.54 14.16 -13.53
CA PHE A 145 -48.12 14.47 -13.48
C PHE A 145 -47.62 13.86 -12.17
N ARG A 146 -47.19 12.59 -12.24
CA ARG A 146 -46.22 12.05 -11.28
C ARG A 146 -44.98 12.93 -11.43
N THR A 147 -44.85 13.93 -10.57
CA THR A 147 -43.54 14.47 -10.24
C THR A 147 -42.67 13.27 -9.88
N PRO A 148 -41.59 12.98 -10.62
CA PRO A 148 -40.61 12.02 -10.12
C PRO A 148 -40.11 12.64 -8.82
N ALA A 149 -40.52 12.08 -7.68
CA ALA A 149 -39.80 12.28 -6.45
C ALA A 149 -38.39 11.78 -6.76
N ALA A 150 -37.49 12.73 -6.97
CA ALA A 150 -36.13 12.48 -7.39
C ALA A 150 -35.53 11.46 -6.42
N ALA A 151 -34.89 10.45 -7.00
CA ALA A 151 -34.04 9.49 -6.32
C ALA A 151 -32.95 10.24 -5.55
N ALA A 152 -33.24 10.65 -4.32
CA ALA A 152 -32.27 11.26 -3.42
C ALA A 152 -31.47 10.20 -2.64
N ASP A 153 -31.95 8.95 -2.61
CA ASP A 153 -31.34 7.83 -1.87
C ASP A 153 -30.16 7.14 -2.60
N ASP A 154 -29.81 7.55 -3.83
CA ASP A 154 -28.71 6.93 -4.62
C ASP A 154 -27.56 7.90 -4.91
N ALA A 155 -27.56 9.10 -4.29
CA ALA A 155 -26.48 10.06 -4.46
C ALA A 155 -25.25 9.61 -3.64
N GLY A 156 -24.32 8.93 -4.32
CA GLY A 156 -23.00 8.60 -3.76
C GLY A 156 -22.18 9.84 -3.38
N PRO A 157 -21.06 9.66 -2.65
CA PRO A 157 -20.25 10.79 -2.20
C PRO A 157 -19.62 11.55 -3.36
N GLN A 158 -19.43 12.85 -3.16
CA GLN A 158 -18.52 13.63 -4.00
C GLN A 158 -17.09 13.16 -3.77
N VAL A 159 -16.28 13.19 -4.83
CA VAL A 159 -14.86 12.83 -4.77
C VAL A 159 -14.01 13.99 -5.26
N GLY A 160 -13.03 14.38 -4.45
CA GLY A 160 -11.98 15.33 -4.81
C GLY A 160 -10.61 14.65 -4.84
N ILE A 161 -9.77 15.06 -5.78
CA ILE A 161 -8.47 14.44 -6.06
C ILE A 161 -7.40 15.53 -6.11
N ALA A 162 -6.28 15.30 -5.43
CA ALA A 162 -5.11 16.15 -5.56
C ALA A 162 -3.82 15.33 -5.52
N VAL A 163 -2.79 15.84 -6.18
CA VAL A 163 -1.47 15.23 -6.26
C VAL A 163 -0.41 16.29 -5.97
N ARG A 164 0.62 15.93 -5.21
CA ARG A 164 1.82 16.74 -5.01
C ARG A 164 3.08 15.91 -5.21
N ASP A 165 4.04 16.52 -5.89
CA ASP A 165 5.40 16.01 -5.99
C ASP A 165 6.11 16.27 -4.66
N ILE A 166 6.69 15.22 -4.09
CA ILE A 166 7.44 15.21 -2.84
C ILE A 166 8.85 14.67 -3.07
N THR A 167 9.39 14.78 -4.28
CA THR A 167 10.71 14.27 -4.62
C THR A 167 11.78 15.04 -3.84
N PRO A 168 12.67 14.36 -3.11
CA PRO A 168 13.78 15.00 -2.42
C PRO A 168 14.87 15.46 -3.41
N GLU A 169 15.65 16.47 -3.02
CA GLU A 169 16.91 16.78 -3.67
C GLU A 169 18.02 15.86 -3.12
N PRO A 170 18.74 15.09 -3.97
CA PRO A 170 19.94 14.37 -3.53
C PRO A 170 21.08 15.34 -3.15
N PRO A 171 22.00 14.95 -2.25
CA PRO A 171 22.05 13.66 -1.57
C PRO A 171 21.05 13.52 -0.41
N ILE A 172 20.41 12.36 -0.28
CA ILE A 172 19.44 12.08 0.80
C ILE A 172 19.50 10.63 1.28
N ARG A 173 19.36 10.38 2.60
CA ARG A 173 19.33 9.01 3.15
C ARG A 173 17.99 8.33 2.85
N LEU A 174 18.02 7.07 2.43
CA LEU A 174 16.83 6.27 2.14
C LEU A 174 16.47 5.34 3.32
N ALA A 175 15.18 5.20 3.59
CA ALA A 175 14.62 4.42 4.72
C ALA A 175 14.50 2.91 4.44
N GLY A 176 14.33 2.12 5.50
CA GLY A 176 13.92 0.71 5.44
C GLY A 176 15.04 -0.34 5.34
N TYR A 177 16.29 0.04 5.02
CA TYR A 177 17.43 -0.89 5.01
C TYR A 177 18.57 -0.41 5.91
N ALA A 178 18.74 -1.07 7.06
CA ALA A 178 19.81 -0.77 8.03
C ALA A 178 21.23 -0.90 7.46
N GLY A 179 21.41 -1.68 6.38
CA GLY A 179 22.71 -1.89 5.74
C GLY A 179 23.22 -0.74 4.85
N ARG A 180 22.43 0.32 4.63
CA ARG A 180 22.85 1.45 3.78
C ARG A 180 23.87 2.34 4.51
N ASN A 181 25.03 2.53 3.89
CA ASN A 181 26.13 3.28 4.50
C ASN A 181 26.35 4.70 3.94
N ARG A 182 25.70 5.05 2.82
CA ARG A 182 25.74 6.39 2.22
C ARG A 182 24.36 6.91 1.80
N PRO A 183 24.20 8.23 1.57
CA PRO A 183 23.00 8.79 0.94
C PRO A 183 22.82 8.33 -0.51
N ALA A 184 21.58 8.36 -0.97
CA ALA A 184 21.24 8.30 -2.39
C ALA A 184 21.73 9.55 -3.11
N ASP A 185 22.18 9.37 -4.35
CA ASP A 185 22.76 10.42 -5.21
C ASP A 185 22.00 10.59 -6.53
N ALA A 186 20.93 9.81 -6.74
CA ALA A 186 20.12 9.86 -7.94
C ALA A 186 18.63 9.68 -7.64
N VAL A 187 17.81 10.12 -8.59
CA VAL A 187 16.35 9.95 -8.61
C VAL A 187 15.96 9.25 -9.91
N ASP A 188 15.19 8.18 -9.82
CA ASP A 188 14.67 7.47 -11.00
C ASP A 188 13.38 8.10 -11.52
N HIS A 189 12.43 8.39 -10.64
CA HIS A 189 11.18 9.07 -10.97
C HIS A 189 10.65 9.85 -9.75
N PRO A 190 9.65 10.73 -9.95
CA PRO A 190 9.08 11.51 -8.86
C PRO A 190 8.44 10.64 -7.78
N LEU A 191 8.60 11.06 -6.51
CA LEU A 191 7.79 10.56 -5.40
C LEU A 191 6.57 11.47 -5.27
N LEU A 192 5.40 10.89 -5.01
CA LEU A 192 4.14 11.61 -4.94
C LEU A 192 3.44 11.38 -3.59
N VAL A 193 2.66 12.38 -3.18
CA VAL A 193 1.52 12.19 -2.29
C VAL A 193 0.24 12.48 -3.06
N GLN A 194 -0.75 11.60 -2.94
CA GLN A 194 -2.01 11.64 -3.69
C GLN A 194 -3.17 11.54 -2.71
N ALA A 195 -4.02 12.57 -2.64
CA ALA A 195 -5.18 12.59 -1.75
C ALA A 195 -6.49 12.38 -2.52
N LEU A 196 -7.34 11.52 -1.97
CA LEU A 196 -8.72 11.29 -2.36
C LEU A 196 -9.62 11.68 -1.20
N ALA A 197 -10.36 12.77 -1.37
CA ALA A 197 -11.37 13.21 -0.41
C ALA A 197 -12.74 12.70 -0.85
N PHE A 198 -13.45 12.04 0.06
CA PHE A 198 -14.84 11.67 -0.08
C PHE A 198 -15.69 12.61 0.78
N LYS A 199 -16.77 13.14 0.21
CA LYS A 199 -17.71 14.02 0.92
C LYS A 199 -19.13 13.54 0.70
N ASN A 200 -19.80 13.15 1.78
CA ASN A 200 -21.21 12.79 1.73
C ASN A 200 -22.10 14.01 1.46
N PRO A 201 -23.33 13.81 0.95
CA PRO A 201 -24.32 14.89 0.82
C PRO A 201 -24.62 15.60 2.15
N THR A 202 -24.57 14.86 3.27
CA THR A 202 -24.75 15.33 4.64
C THR A 202 -23.55 16.10 5.20
N GLY A 203 -22.41 16.08 4.51
CA GLY A 203 -21.23 16.90 4.82
C GLY A 203 -20.10 16.18 5.55
N GLU A 204 -20.26 14.91 5.97
CA GLU A 204 -19.15 14.11 6.49
C GLU A 204 -18.07 13.95 5.43
N ARG A 205 -16.81 13.94 5.89
CA ARG A 205 -15.63 13.89 5.03
C ARG A 205 -14.68 12.79 5.49
N PHE A 206 -14.09 12.10 4.53
CA PHE A 206 -13.03 11.13 4.79
C PHE A 206 -11.97 11.26 3.70
N VAL A 207 -10.70 11.17 4.06
CA VAL A 207 -9.59 11.36 3.12
C VAL A 207 -8.62 10.17 3.19
N LEU A 208 -8.33 9.57 2.02
CA LEU A 208 -7.21 8.67 1.82
C LEU A 208 -6.06 9.45 1.20
N ALA A 209 -4.88 9.44 1.82
CA ALA A 209 -3.67 10.04 1.27
C ALA A 209 -2.61 8.95 1.02
N ALA A 210 -2.46 8.52 -0.22
CA ALA A 210 -1.40 7.59 -0.61
C ALA A 210 -0.06 8.33 -0.66
N LEU A 211 0.95 7.80 0.03
CA LEU A 211 2.24 8.44 0.22
C LEU A 211 3.37 7.55 -0.31
N ASP A 212 4.16 8.06 -1.26
CA ASP A 212 5.43 7.45 -1.63
C ASP A 212 6.49 7.70 -0.55
N ASN A 213 6.43 6.88 0.50
CA ASN A 213 7.47 6.79 1.51
C ASN A 213 7.54 5.37 2.09
N CYS A 214 8.61 5.07 2.84
CA CYS A 214 8.69 3.83 3.60
C CYS A 214 7.58 3.81 4.66
N GLU A 215 7.57 4.79 5.55
CA GLU A 215 6.56 4.88 6.60
C GLU A 215 6.53 6.27 7.23
N VAL A 216 5.55 6.51 8.09
CA VAL A 216 5.45 7.69 8.96
C VAL A 216 5.18 7.23 10.39
N SER A 217 5.85 7.84 11.36
CA SER A 217 5.59 7.57 12.78
C SER A 217 4.47 8.44 13.34
N ARG A 218 3.98 8.07 14.53
CA ARG A 218 3.05 8.91 15.30
C ARG A 218 3.60 10.31 15.53
N ALA A 219 4.86 10.41 15.96
CA ALA A 219 5.50 11.69 16.26
C ALA A 219 5.58 12.58 15.01
N PHE A 220 5.93 12.00 13.86
CA PHE A 220 5.92 12.71 12.58
C PHE A 220 4.52 13.25 12.23
N MET A 221 3.48 12.43 12.42
CA MET A 221 2.10 12.74 12.03
C MET A 221 1.39 13.71 12.98
N GLN A 222 1.70 13.73 14.28
CA GLN A 222 1.04 14.60 15.27
C GLN A 222 0.88 16.06 14.84
N PRO A 223 1.93 16.79 14.41
CA PRO A 223 1.78 18.17 13.94
C PRO A 223 0.91 18.27 12.67
N VAL A 224 0.93 17.26 11.80
CA VAL A 224 0.10 17.23 10.57
C VAL A 224 -1.38 17.03 10.92
N LEU A 225 -1.68 16.13 11.87
CA LEU A 225 -3.04 15.90 12.36
C LEU A 225 -3.63 17.16 13.00
N LYS A 226 -2.80 17.92 13.74
CA LYS A 226 -3.19 19.22 14.28
C LYS A 226 -3.58 20.21 13.18
N GLU A 227 -2.77 20.31 12.13
CA GLU A 227 -3.08 21.17 10.97
C GLU A 227 -4.37 20.74 10.26
N PHE A 228 -4.63 19.44 10.12
CA PHE A 228 -5.89 18.94 9.55
C PHE A 228 -7.10 19.35 10.40
N ALA A 229 -7.00 19.23 11.72
CA ALA A 229 -8.06 19.65 12.63
C ALA A 229 -8.28 21.17 12.59
N ASP A 230 -7.22 21.96 12.70
CA ASP A 230 -7.30 23.41 12.80
C ASP A 230 -7.80 24.05 11.48
N ARG A 231 -7.30 23.57 10.33
CA ARG A 231 -7.59 24.18 9.02
C ARG A 231 -8.81 23.62 8.33
N PHE A 232 -9.05 22.30 8.47
CA PHE A 232 -10.08 21.59 7.71
C PHE A 232 -11.17 21.00 8.60
N GLN A 233 -11.06 21.12 9.93
CA GLN A 233 -12.01 20.54 10.88
C GLN A 233 -12.16 19.03 10.64
N LEU A 234 -11.06 18.35 10.34
CA LEU A 234 -11.01 16.90 10.23
C LEU A 234 -10.59 16.30 11.58
N GLY A 235 -11.43 15.44 12.14
CA GLY A 235 -11.24 14.79 13.43
C GLY A 235 -10.34 13.55 13.38
N PRO A 236 -10.15 12.88 14.53
CA PRO A 236 -9.37 11.65 14.62
C PRO A 236 -9.86 10.59 13.63
N GLY A 237 -8.93 10.01 12.89
CA GLY A 237 -9.21 8.95 11.92
C GLY A 237 -9.75 9.41 10.57
N GLU A 238 -10.22 10.66 10.41
CA GLU A 238 -10.85 11.12 9.16
C GLU A 238 -9.85 11.31 7.99
N VAL A 239 -8.55 11.30 8.27
CA VAL A 239 -7.48 11.23 7.28
C VAL A 239 -6.61 10.01 7.51
N ALA A 240 -6.60 9.08 6.57
CA ALA A 240 -5.69 7.94 6.59
C ALA A 240 -4.56 8.16 5.57
N VAL A 241 -3.34 8.38 6.07
CA VAL A 241 -2.13 8.37 5.24
C VAL A 241 -1.68 6.93 5.05
N VAL A 242 -1.59 6.46 3.80
CA VAL A 242 -1.21 5.08 3.47
C VAL A 242 0.16 5.10 2.83
N SER A 243 1.17 4.61 3.53
CA SER A 243 2.52 4.53 2.97
C SER A 243 2.60 3.41 1.94
N SER A 244 3.11 3.71 0.74
CA SER A 244 3.41 2.69 -0.29
C SER A 244 4.41 1.64 0.20
N HIS A 245 5.17 2.00 1.23
CA HIS A 245 6.22 1.20 1.84
C HIS A 245 7.35 0.88 0.84
N THR A 246 7.68 1.86 0.00
CA THR A 246 8.93 1.86 -0.77
C THR A 246 10.12 2.01 0.15
N HIS A 247 11.07 1.09 0.07
CA HIS A 247 12.37 1.21 0.75
C HIS A 247 13.32 2.16 0.01
N SER A 248 12.87 2.82 -1.06
CA SER A 248 13.68 3.71 -1.90
C SER A 248 13.24 5.18 -1.78
N ALA A 249 12.63 5.56 -0.65
CA ALA A 249 12.28 6.93 -0.30
C ALA A 249 13.04 7.43 0.94
N PRO A 250 13.09 8.76 1.20
CA PRO A 250 13.88 9.31 2.29
C PRO A 250 13.53 8.81 3.70
N VAL A 251 14.54 8.78 4.57
CA VAL A 251 14.33 8.77 6.02
C VAL A 251 13.61 10.05 6.43
N LEU A 252 12.67 9.94 7.38
CA LEU A 252 11.97 11.07 7.97
C LEU A 252 12.42 11.28 9.41
N ASP A 253 12.31 12.52 9.90
CA ASP A 253 12.49 12.82 11.31
C ASP A 253 11.51 12.00 12.15
N GLU A 254 11.98 11.57 13.32
CA GLU A 254 11.20 10.81 14.31
C GLU A 254 10.62 9.49 13.78
N THR A 255 11.13 8.99 12.65
CA THR A 255 10.67 7.76 11.99
C THR A 255 11.89 6.92 11.61
N LEU A 256 11.96 5.68 12.11
CA LEU A 256 13.12 4.78 11.92
C LEU A 256 14.48 5.41 12.25
N THR A 257 14.52 6.46 13.08
CA THR A 257 15.77 7.17 13.44
C THR A 257 16.74 6.30 14.24
N ASP A 258 16.27 5.21 14.84
CA ASP A 258 17.12 4.25 15.55
C ASP A 258 17.70 3.18 14.60
N MET A 259 17.16 3.04 13.38
CA MET A 259 17.66 2.11 12.35
C MET A 259 18.90 2.66 11.63
N ALA A 260 19.05 3.98 11.53
CA ALA A 260 20.20 4.63 10.93
C ALA A 260 20.80 5.63 11.90
N GLN A 261 22.14 5.74 11.96
CA GLN A 261 22.83 6.80 12.71
C GLN A 261 23.43 7.82 11.73
N PRO A 262 22.60 8.65 11.07
CA PRO A 262 23.07 9.58 10.05
C PRO A 262 24.02 10.63 10.65
N PRO A 263 25.14 10.97 9.98
CA PRO A 263 26.01 12.07 10.38
C PRO A 263 25.27 13.42 10.33
N PRO A 264 25.81 14.51 10.94
CA PRO A 264 25.12 15.80 11.02
C PRO A 264 24.56 16.36 9.70
N PRO A 265 25.28 16.32 8.56
CA PRO A 265 24.75 16.84 7.29
C PRO A 265 23.50 16.07 6.80
N ASP A 266 23.52 14.74 6.98
CA ASP A 266 22.39 13.89 6.59
C ASP A 266 21.16 14.18 7.48
N ARG A 267 21.36 14.47 8.78
CA ARG A 267 20.27 14.86 9.69
C ARG A 267 19.61 16.16 9.27
N GLU A 268 20.37 17.16 8.83
CA GLU A 268 19.80 18.42 8.35
C GLU A 268 18.98 18.23 7.06
N ALA A 269 19.46 17.41 6.13
CA ALA A 269 18.74 17.08 4.91
C ALA A 269 17.42 16.34 5.21
N ILE A 270 17.45 15.37 6.11
CA ILE A 270 16.26 14.65 6.61
C ILE A 270 15.26 15.63 7.24
N ALA A 271 15.72 16.54 8.09
CA ALA A 271 14.85 17.48 8.78
C ALA A 271 14.19 18.48 7.82
N ARG A 272 14.96 18.97 6.83
CA ARG A 272 14.44 19.84 5.77
C ARG A 272 13.37 19.12 4.94
N TYR A 273 13.66 17.90 4.49
CA TYR A 273 12.70 17.10 3.73
C TYR A 273 11.44 16.81 4.55
N SER A 274 11.58 16.45 5.82
CA SER A 274 10.47 16.17 6.74
C SER A 274 9.54 17.36 6.92
N ARG A 275 10.07 18.58 7.04
CA ARG A 275 9.25 19.81 7.10
C ARG A 275 8.48 20.03 5.80
N SER A 276 9.13 19.88 4.65
CA SER A 276 8.47 20.01 3.34
C SER A 276 7.38 18.96 3.14
N LEU A 277 7.61 17.71 3.54
CA LEU A 277 6.63 16.64 3.43
C LEU A 277 5.41 16.88 4.32
N LYS A 278 5.60 17.33 5.57
CA LYS A 278 4.49 17.72 6.45
C LYS A 278 3.62 18.81 5.81
N ALA A 279 4.24 19.83 5.22
CA ALA A 279 3.53 20.88 4.52
C ALA A 279 2.77 20.35 3.28
N ALA A 280 3.41 19.49 2.48
CA ALA A 280 2.80 18.88 1.30
C ALA A 280 1.58 18.01 1.65
N LEU A 281 1.62 17.27 2.77
CA LEU A 281 0.48 16.50 3.28
C LEU A 281 -0.72 17.41 3.61
N VAL A 282 -0.48 18.53 4.29
CA VAL A 282 -1.54 19.50 4.60
C VAL A 282 -2.10 20.14 3.32
N GLU A 283 -1.22 20.51 2.38
CA GLU A 283 -1.63 21.12 1.13
C GLU A 283 -2.47 20.18 0.25
N VAL A 284 -2.00 18.94 0.05
CA VAL A 284 -2.69 17.99 -0.84
C VAL A 284 -4.06 17.60 -0.30
N VAL A 285 -4.21 17.45 1.02
CA VAL A 285 -5.51 17.18 1.65
C VAL A 285 -6.45 18.36 1.46
N GLY A 286 -5.99 19.59 1.70
CA GLY A 286 -6.79 20.80 1.46
C GLY A 286 -7.23 20.94 0.00
N ALA A 287 -6.32 20.66 -0.93
CA ALA A 287 -6.62 20.70 -2.37
C ALA A 287 -7.64 19.63 -2.78
N ALA A 288 -7.52 18.40 -2.26
CA ALA A 288 -8.49 17.34 -2.54
C ALA A 288 -9.88 17.69 -1.99
N LEU A 289 -9.97 18.24 -0.78
CA LEU A 289 -11.25 18.70 -0.22
C LEU A 289 -11.91 19.78 -1.07
N ALA A 290 -11.13 20.72 -1.61
CA ALA A 290 -11.62 21.78 -2.48
C ALA A 290 -12.07 21.27 -3.88
N ASP A 291 -11.56 20.11 -4.30
CA ASP A 291 -11.85 19.48 -5.59
C ASP A 291 -13.09 18.56 -5.60
N CYS A 292 -13.76 18.42 -4.44
CA CYS A 292 -14.93 17.55 -4.29
C CYS A 292 -16.06 17.90 -5.27
N ARG A 293 -16.37 16.95 -6.15
CA ARG A 293 -17.45 17.04 -7.15
C ARG A 293 -18.10 15.67 -7.35
N GLY A 294 -19.29 15.64 -7.96
CA GLY A 294 -20.03 14.40 -8.19
C GLY A 294 -19.20 13.37 -8.97
N ALA A 295 -19.27 12.10 -8.54
CA ALA A 295 -18.49 11.01 -9.12
C ALA A 295 -19.28 9.70 -9.14
N ALA A 296 -18.99 8.85 -10.12
CA ALA A 296 -19.44 7.47 -10.17
C ALA A 296 -18.29 6.53 -9.82
N LEU A 297 -18.54 5.60 -8.90
CA LEU A 297 -17.54 4.68 -8.37
C LEU A 297 -17.85 3.26 -8.86
N GLU A 298 -16.82 2.55 -9.32
CA GLU A 298 -16.92 1.18 -9.80
C GLU A 298 -15.72 0.37 -9.30
N GLN A 299 -15.94 -0.85 -8.83
CA GLN A 299 -14.90 -1.72 -8.30
C GLN A 299 -14.74 -3.01 -9.10
N GLY A 300 -13.58 -3.63 -8.96
CA GLY A 300 -13.30 -4.96 -9.47
C GLY A 300 -12.07 -5.57 -8.81
N MET A 301 -11.78 -6.81 -9.18
CA MET A 301 -10.67 -7.58 -8.63
C MET A 301 -9.82 -8.16 -9.75
N GLY A 302 -8.55 -7.78 -9.80
CA GLY A 302 -7.51 -8.38 -10.64
C GLY A 302 -6.66 -9.36 -9.84
N ARG A 303 -5.57 -9.83 -10.45
CA ARG A 303 -4.62 -10.72 -9.79
C ARG A 303 -3.20 -10.51 -10.32
N ALA A 304 -2.23 -10.46 -9.42
CA ALA A 304 -0.79 -10.46 -9.71
C ALA A 304 -0.10 -11.41 -8.71
N CYS A 305 0.98 -12.07 -9.12
CA CYS A 305 1.54 -13.23 -8.41
C CYS A 305 3.00 -13.05 -7.97
N PHE A 306 3.58 -11.85 -8.10
CA PHE A 306 4.96 -11.62 -7.70
C PHE A 306 5.17 -11.46 -6.19
N ALA A 307 4.12 -11.23 -5.40
CA ALA A 307 4.20 -11.29 -3.93
C ALA A 307 4.51 -12.73 -3.47
N MET A 308 5.62 -12.88 -2.75
CA MET A 308 6.13 -14.15 -2.26
C MET A 308 6.34 -14.06 -0.75
N ASN A 309 5.83 -15.04 0.00
CA ASN A 309 6.08 -15.08 1.43
C ASN A 309 7.60 -15.20 1.67
N ARG A 310 8.12 -14.43 2.62
CA ARG A 310 9.57 -14.34 2.86
C ARG A 310 10.06 -15.16 4.07
N ARG A 311 9.19 -15.96 4.68
CA ARG A 311 9.46 -16.71 5.92
C ARG A 311 9.82 -18.15 5.58
N VAL A 312 11.10 -18.51 5.68
CA VAL A 312 11.59 -19.89 5.44
C VAL A 312 11.89 -20.59 6.75
N TYR A 313 11.32 -21.78 6.93
CA TYR A 313 11.53 -22.61 8.11
C TYR A 313 12.87 -23.36 8.04
N GLN A 314 13.73 -23.15 9.04
CA GLN A 314 15.01 -23.84 9.23
C GLN A 314 15.07 -24.44 10.64
N GLY A 315 14.57 -25.66 10.79
CA GLY A 315 14.46 -26.30 12.10
C GLY A 315 13.45 -25.57 13.00
N ASP A 316 13.92 -25.05 14.12
CA ASP A 316 13.15 -24.28 15.09
C ASP A 316 13.15 -22.76 14.81
N ARG A 317 13.81 -22.32 13.73
CA ARG A 317 13.94 -20.90 13.38
C ARG A 317 13.25 -20.57 12.07
N VAL A 318 12.83 -19.31 11.95
CA VAL A 318 12.40 -18.72 10.69
C VAL A 318 13.44 -17.70 10.26
N VAL A 319 13.87 -17.80 9.00
CA VAL A 319 14.82 -16.86 8.38
C VAL A 319 14.23 -16.28 7.09
N PHE A 320 14.84 -15.20 6.61
CA PHE A 320 14.46 -14.62 5.33
C PHE A 320 14.81 -15.52 4.15
N GLY A 321 13.86 -15.71 3.24
CA GLY A 321 14.05 -16.33 1.94
C GLY A 321 12.72 -16.50 1.20
N ASP A 322 12.77 -16.82 -0.09
CA ASP A 322 11.55 -17.04 -0.85
C ASP A 322 10.87 -18.35 -0.41
N ASN A 323 9.65 -18.24 0.09
CA ASN A 323 8.81 -19.36 0.52
C ASN A 323 7.56 -19.47 -0.38
N PRO A 324 7.60 -20.26 -1.47
CA PRO A 324 6.47 -20.45 -2.37
C PRO A 324 5.28 -21.18 -1.75
N ASP A 325 5.49 -21.91 -0.65
CA ASP A 325 4.43 -22.61 0.08
C ASP A 325 3.82 -21.74 1.19
N GLY A 326 4.41 -20.57 1.46
CA GLY A 326 3.94 -19.61 2.45
C GLY A 326 2.69 -18.87 2.00
N PRO A 327 1.90 -18.33 2.94
CA PRO A 327 0.70 -17.59 2.59
C PRO A 327 1.05 -16.28 1.85
N ALA A 328 0.29 -15.99 0.81
CA ALA A 328 0.31 -14.72 0.09
C ALA A 328 -1.13 -14.25 -0.19
N ASP A 329 -1.28 -12.98 -0.53
CA ASP A 329 -2.52 -12.39 -1.03
C ASP A 329 -2.25 -11.72 -2.39
N TRP A 330 -2.74 -12.38 -3.44
CA TRP A 330 -2.47 -12.04 -4.84
C TRP A 330 -3.58 -11.21 -5.48
N ASP A 331 -4.61 -10.89 -4.72
CA ASP A 331 -5.72 -10.08 -5.17
C ASP A 331 -5.24 -8.64 -5.46
N VAL A 332 -5.69 -8.10 -6.59
CA VAL A 332 -5.45 -6.70 -6.97
C VAL A 332 -6.81 -5.99 -6.98
N PRO A 333 -7.29 -5.48 -5.83
CA PRO A 333 -8.51 -4.68 -5.80
C PRO A 333 -8.32 -3.39 -6.62
N VAL A 334 -9.37 -3.00 -7.34
CA VAL A 334 -9.38 -1.81 -8.20
C VAL A 334 -10.66 -1.02 -7.95
N LEU A 335 -10.55 0.29 -7.75
CA LEU A 335 -11.67 1.24 -7.73
C LEU A 335 -11.46 2.31 -8.80
N ARG A 336 -12.37 2.39 -9.76
CA ARG A 336 -12.43 3.41 -10.79
C ARG A 336 -13.39 4.52 -10.38
N ILE A 337 -12.95 5.77 -10.54
CA ILE A 337 -13.72 6.97 -10.24
C ILE A 337 -13.92 7.77 -11.52
N ARG A 338 -15.17 7.93 -11.94
CA ARG A 338 -15.56 8.72 -13.12
C ARG A 338 -16.25 10.01 -12.73
N ASP A 339 -16.10 11.04 -13.54
CA ASP A 339 -16.91 12.25 -13.43
C ASP A 339 -18.30 12.08 -14.07
N ALA A 340 -19.11 13.15 -14.00
CA ALA A 340 -20.45 13.17 -14.60
C ALA A 340 -20.45 13.04 -16.15
N GLY A 341 -19.34 13.39 -16.80
CA GLY A 341 -19.15 13.21 -18.25
C GLY A 341 -18.67 11.81 -18.62
N GLY A 342 -18.38 10.96 -17.63
CA GLY A 342 -17.88 9.61 -17.81
C GLY A 342 -16.36 9.50 -17.92
N ALA A 343 -15.61 10.61 -17.86
CA ALA A 343 -14.15 10.58 -17.91
C ALA A 343 -13.58 9.99 -16.61
N VAL A 344 -12.54 9.17 -16.72
CA VAL A 344 -11.87 8.58 -15.54
C VAL A 344 -11.00 9.65 -14.89
N ARG A 345 -11.31 10.00 -13.64
CA ARG A 345 -10.51 10.96 -12.85
C ARG A 345 -9.46 10.28 -12.00
N ALA A 346 -9.76 9.08 -11.47
CA ALA A 346 -8.82 8.31 -10.70
C ALA A 346 -9.05 6.79 -10.82
N VAL A 347 -7.97 6.05 -10.65
CA VAL A 347 -7.97 4.58 -10.50
C VAL A 347 -7.17 4.26 -9.25
N LEU A 348 -7.85 3.81 -8.19
CA LEU A 348 -7.19 3.25 -7.02
C LEU A 348 -6.94 1.78 -7.25
N PHE A 349 -5.80 1.29 -6.80
CA PHE A 349 -5.46 -0.12 -6.83
C PHE A 349 -4.58 -0.50 -5.64
N GLY A 350 -4.61 -1.77 -5.24
CA GLY A 350 -3.85 -2.23 -4.09
C GLY A 350 -3.15 -3.56 -4.33
N TYR A 351 -2.13 -3.83 -3.52
CA TYR A 351 -1.41 -5.09 -3.54
C TYR A 351 -0.75 -5.36 -2.17
N ALA A 352 -0.81 -6.60 -1.70
CA ALA A 352 -0.30 -7.00 -0.38
C ALA A 352 1.16 -7.47 -0.47
N CYS A 353 2.08 -6.52 -0.66
CA CYS A 353 3.50 -6.79 -0.83
C CYS A 353 4.35 -5.59 -0.40
N HIS A 354 5.54 -5.85 0.13
CA HIS A 354 6.55 -4.84 0.44
C HIS A 354 7.09 -4.14 -0.82
N GLY A 355 7.35 -2.84 -0.74
CA GLY A 355 8.12 -2.08 -1.73
C GLY A 355 9.62 -2.34 -1.63
N THR A 356 10.04 -3.58 -1.89
CA THR A 356 11.41 -4.06 -1.69
C THR A 356 12.02 -4.78 -2.92
N SER A 357 11.60 -4.42 -4.13
CA SER A 357 12.09 -5.02 -5.39
C SER A 357 13.59 -4.79 -5.59
N VAL A 358 14.10 -3.62 -5.19
CA VAL A 358 15.51 -3.25 -5.32
C VAL A 358 16.30 -3.68 -4.07
N ARG A 359 17.32 -4.51 -4.26
CA ARG A 359 18.12 -5.11 -3.17
C ARG A 359 19.61 -5.23 -3.50
N GLY A 360 20.21 -4.18 -4.06
CA GLY A 360 21.66 -4.09 -4.21
C GLY A 360 22.11 -3.27 -5.42
N GLY A 361 23.43 -3.20 -5.60
CA GLY A 361 24.06 -2.39 -6.65
C GLY A 361 23.85 -0.88 -6.46
N ASP A 362 24.12 -0.11 -7.50
CA ASP A 362 23.94 1.35 -7.48
C ASP A 362 22.47 1.74 -7.35
N ASP A 363 21.56 0.92 -7.89
CA ASP A 363 20.09 1.09 -7.76
C ASP A 363 19.64 1.14 -6.29
N TRP A 364 20.39 0.54 -5.35
CA TRP A 364 20.08 0.56 -3.92
C TRP A 364 20.19 1.95 -3.27
N TYR A 365 20.83 2.88 -3.98
CA TYR A 365 21.05 4.29 -3.62
C TYR A 365 20.34 5.25 -4.59
N VAL A 366 19.21 4.82 -5.18
CA VAL A 366 18.38 5.63 -6.07
C VAL A 366 17.03 5.89 -5.42
N VAL A 367 16.58 7.15 -5.43
CA VAL A 367 15.22 7.52 -4.99
C VAL A 367 14.21 6.97 -6.00
N SER A 368 13.25 6.17 -5.52
CA SER A 368 12.22 5.51 -6.32
C SER A 368 11.00 5.14 -5.48
N GLY A 369 9.83 5.14 -6.11
CA GLY A 369 8.56 4.60 -5.61
C GLY A 369 8.32 3.17 -6.10
N GLU A 370 9.36 2.52 -6.63
CA GLU A 370 9.41 1.12 -7.05
C GLU A 370 8.26 0.68 -7.98
N TYR A 371 7.81 -0.56 -7.86
CA TYR A 371 6.79 -1.15 -8.71
C TYR A 371 5.46 -0.39 -8.63
N MET A 372 5.17 0.28 -7.51
CA MET A 372 3.96 1.07 -7.30
C MET A 372 3.94 2.25 -8.28
N ALA A 373 5.06 2.95 -8.42
CA ALA A 373 5.18 4.06 -9.35
C ALA A 373 5.20 3.62 -10.81
N TYR A 374 5.89 2.52 -11.14
CA TYR A 374 5.83 1.96 -12.49
C TYR A 374 4.42 1.52 -12.86
N ALA A 375 3.68 0.90 -11.92
CA ALA A 375 2.30 0.53 -12.13
C ALA A 375 1.42 1.75 -12.41
N ARG A 376 1.54 2.81 -11.59
CA ARG A 376 0.83 4.08 -11.81
C ARG A 376 1.07 4.63 -13.22
N ARG A 377 2.33 4.75 -13.64
CA ARG A 377 2.67 5.29 -14.97
C ARG A 377 2.04 4.49 -16.11
N HIS A 378 2.02 3.16 -16.01
CA HIS A 378 1.38 2.31 -17.01
C HIS A 378 -0.14 2.49 -17.03
N ILE A 379 -0.77 2.58 -15.85
CA ILE A 379 -2.22 2.80 -15.72
C ILE A 379 -2.61 4.18 -16.26
N GLU A 380 -1.88 5.24 -15.91
CA GLU A 380 -2.13 6.61 -16.38
C GLU A 380 -1.88 6.77 -17.89
N SER A 381 -0.97 5.97 -18.45
CA SER A 381 -0.78 5.89 -19.91
C SER A 381 -1.96 5.18 -20.59
N HIS A 382 -2.60 4.21 -19.92
CA HIS A 382 -3.76 3.49 -20.43
C HIS A 382 -5.07 4.28 -20.27
N GLU A 383 -5.19 5.08 -19.22
CA GLU A 383 -6.33 5.95 -18.92
C GLU A 383 -5.86 7.42 -18.87
N PRO A 384 -5.62 8.08 -20.03
CA PRO A 384 -5.10 9.44 -20.06
C PRO A 384 -5.97 10.43 -19.28
N GLY A 385 -5.34 11.19 -18.38
CA GLY A 385 -6.00 12.17 -17.52
C GLY A 385 -6.49 11.62 -16.18
N ALA A 386 -6.47 10.29 -15.98
CA ALA A 386 -6.71 9.71 -14.67
C ALA A 386 -5.47 9.84 -13.77
N VAL A 387 -5.70 9.96 -12.47
CA VAL A 387 -4.68 9.80 -11.43
C VAL A 387 -4.70 8.36 -10.93
N ALA A 388 -3.60 7.62 -11.07
CA ALA A 388 -3.52 6.27 -10.52
C ALA A 388 -3.00 6.32 -9.08
N VAL A 389 -3.70 5.70 -8.13
CA VAL A 389 -3.39 5.77 -6.70
C VAL A 389 -3.17 4.37 -6.12
N TYR A 390 -2.00 4.13 -5.52
CA TYR A 390 -1.66 2.85 -4.92
C TYR A 390 -1.94 2.82 -3.43
N LEU A 391 -2.56 1.74 -2.93
CA LEU A 391 -2.77 1.48 -1.51
C LEU A 391 -2.14 0.13 -1.12
N THR A 392 -1.25 0.15 -0.13
CA THR A 392 -0.55 -1.06 0.32
C THR A 392 -1.48 -1.98 1.09
N GLY A 393 -1.58 -3.24 0.65
CA GLY A 393 -2.34 -4.27 1.34
C GLY A 393 -1.62 -4.82 2.57
N MET A 394 -2.30 -5.67 3.34
CA MET A 394 -1.71 -6.36 4.48
C MET A 394 -0.92 -7.58 3.98
N GLY A 395 0.39 -7.41 3.80
CA GLY A 395 1.29 -8.42 3.27
C GLY A 395 2.73 -8.23 3.77
N ALA A 396 2.88 -7.80 5.03
CA ALA A 396 4.18 -7.43 5.58
C ALA A 396 5.20 -8.57 5.69
N ASP A 397 4.76 -9.82 5.57
CA ASP A 397 5.61 -11.01 5.47
C ASP A 397 5.76 -11.50 4.02
N CYS A 398 5.46 -10.65 3.03
CA CYS A 398 5.59 -10.93 1.61
C CYS A 398 6.46 -9.88 0.91
N ASP A 399 7.57 -10.33 0.33
CA ASP A 399 8.42 -9.52 -0.54
C ASP A 399 8.08 -9.81 -2.02
N PRO A 400 8.41 -8.91 -2.96
CA PRO A 400 8.30 -9.21 -4.37
C PRO A 400 9.36 -10.24 -4.76
N SER A 401 9.10 -11.13 -5.72
CA SER A 401 10.09 -12.10 -6.22
C SER A 401 10.05 -12.20 -7.76
N PRO A 402 11.21 -12.12 -8.45
CA PRO A 402 12.56 -12.00 -7.91
C PRO A 402 12.92 -10.59 -7.43
N ARG A 403 13.97 -10.45 -6.62
CA ARG A 403 14.50 -9.16 -6.15
C ARG A 403 15.89 -8.91 -6.70
N GLY A 404 16.25 -7.65 -6.89
CA GLY A 404 17.58 -7.30 -7.35
C GLY A 404 17.70 -5.85 -7.76
N ARG A 405 17.50 -5.58 -9.04
CA ARG A 405 17.73 -4.26 -9.65
C ARG A 405 16.42 -3.52 -9.86
N LEU A 406 16.53 -2.25 -10.22
CA LEU A 406 15.39 -1.44 -10.65
C LEU A 406 14.59 -2.07 -11.81
N LEU A 407 15.25 -2.91 -12.63
CA LEU A 407 14.59 -3.72 -13.64
C LEU A 407 13.51 -4.64 -13.07
N ASP A 408 13.71 -5.22 -11.88
CA ASP A 408 12.74 -6.10 -11.24
C ASP A 408 11.53 -5.28 -10.76
N ALA A 409 11.75 -4.08 -10.21
CA ALA A 409 10.68 -3.13 -9.90
C ALA A 409 9.84 -2.77 -11.14
N LYS A 410 10.49 -2.55 -12.30
CA LYS A 410 9.79 -2.30 -13.58
C LYS A 410 8.91 -3.49 -13.99
N ARG A 411 9.41 -4.72 -13.84
CA ARG A 411 8.67 -5.95 -14.18
C ARG A 411 7.44 -6.13 -13.29
N HIS A 412 7.61 -6.01 -11.98
CA HIS A 412 6.48 -6.09 -11.04
C HIS A 412 5.46 -4.99 -11.29
N GLY A 413 5.91 -3.77 -11.59
CA GLY A 413 5.02 -2.66 -11.91
C GLY A 413 4.21 -2.90 -13.18
N LEU A 414 4.83 -3.49 -14.21
CA LEU A 414 4.14 -3.90 -15.43
C LEU A 414 3.12 -5.02 -15.18
N GLU A 415 3.46 -6.03 -14.39
CA GLU A 415 2.54 -7.11 -14.01
C GLU A 415 1.33 -6.56 -13.24
N LEU A 416 1.58 -5.70 -12.24
CA LEU A 416 0.54 -5.08 -11.44
C LEU A 416 -0.36 -4.18 -12.30
N ALA A 417 0.22 -3.35 -13.17
CA ALA A 417 -0.56 -2.54 -14.11
C ALA A 417 -1.40 -3.40 -15.06
N GLY A 418 -0.83 -4.49 -15.59
CA GLY A 418 -1.56 -5.43 -16.44
C GLY A 418 -2.78 -6.02 -15.74
N ALA A 419 -2.65 -6.37 -14.46
CA ALA A 419 -3.77 -6.83 -13.64
C ALA A 419 -4.87 -5.75 -13.51
N VAL A 420 -4.49 -4.49 -13.25
CA VAL A 420 -5.44 -3.36 -13.15
C VAL A 420 -6.11 -3.09 -14.49
N MET A 421 -5.35 -2.96 -15.57
CA MET A 421 -5.86 -2.70 -16.92
C MET A 421 -6.83 -3.80 -17.38
N GLY A 422 -6.55 -5.06 -17.04
CA GLY A 422 -7.46 -6.17 -17.29
C GLY A 422 -8.81 -6.04 -16.58
N VAL A 423 -8.84 -5.42 -15.39
CA VAL A 423 -10.11 -5.09 -14.69
C VAL A 423 -10.81 -3.91 -15.37
N LEU A 424 -10.07 -2.87 -15.74
CA LEU A 424 -10.64 -1.66 -16.36
C LEU A 424 -11.30 -1.96 -17.72
N GLY A 425 -10.76 -2.93 -18.47
CA GLY A 425 -11.24 -3.37 -19.78
C GLY A 425 -12.49 -4.25 -19.79
N ARG A 426 -13.12 -4.50 -18.64
CA ARG A 426 -14.35 -5.31 -18.52
C ARG A 426 -15.42 -4.60 -17.67
N PRO A 427 -16.69 -5.05 -17.71
CA PRO A 427 -17.72 -4.51 -16.82
C PRO A 427 -17.30 -4.61 -15.35
N MET A 428 -17.39 -3.49 -14.64
CA MET A 428 -17.06 -3.38 -13.21
C MET A 428 -18.35 -3.23 -12.40
N GLN A 429 -18.29 -3.54 -11.12
CA GLN A 429 -19.45 -3.40 -10.25
C GLN A 429 -19.55 -1.98 -9.69
N ARG A 430 -20.72 -1.36 -9.80
CA ARG A 430 -20.98 -0.05 -9.17
C ARG A 430 -20.87 -0.10 -7.65
N VAL A 431 -20.34 0.96 -7.08
CA VAL A 431 -20.33 1.24 -5.64
C VAL A 431 -21.31 2.38 -5.38
N ARG A 432 -22.38 2.09 -4.63
CA ARG A 432 -23.50 3.02 -4.42
C ARG A 432 -23.60 3.49 -2.98
N GLY A 433 -24.38 4.55 -2.80
CA GLY A 433 -24.71 5.11 -1.49
C GLY A 433 -23.61 5.96 -0.87
N PRO A 434 -23.94 6.67 0.23
CA PRO A 434 -22.97 7.44 1.00
C PRO A 434 -21.96 6.51 1.69
N PHE A 435 -20.87 7.09 2.19
CA PHE A 435 -19.95 6.35 3.07
C PHE A 435 -20.33 6.50 4.54
N ARG A 436 -20.02 5.50 5.34
CA ARG A 436 -20.00 5.55 6.81
C ARG A 436 -18.61 5.18 7.29
N PHE A 437 -18.19 5.78 8.40
CA PHE A 437 -16.84 5.64 8.93
C PHE A 437 -16.85 5.34 10.43
N ALA A 438 -15.93 4.49 10.87
CA ALA A 438 -15.66 4.26 12.29
C ALA A 438 -14.15 4.06 12.50
N TYR A 439 -13.65 4.62 13.60
CA TYR A 439 -12.24 4.62 13.98
C TYR A 439 -12.08 4.22 15.44
N GLU A 440 -10.99 3.52 15.74
CA GLU A 440 -10.59 3.17 17.09
C GLU A 440 -9.06 3.08 17.20
N GLU A 441 -8.51 3.42 18.37
CA GLU A 441 -7.12 3.09 18.73
C GLU A 441 -7.10 1.94 19.71
N LEU A 442 -6.44 0.84 19.32
CA LEU A 442 -6.30 -0.35 20.17
C LEU A 442 -4.98 -0.31 20.93
N ASP A 443 -4.98 -0.82 22.16
CA ASP A 443 -3.76 -1.14 22.90
C ASP A 443 -3.35 -2.59 22.62
N LEU A 444 -2.22 -2.77 21.93
CA LEU A 444 -1.65 -4.09 21.68
C LEU A 444 -0.61 -4.41 22.74
N PRO A 445 -0.88 -5.35 23.66
CA PRO A 445 0.03 -5.62 24.77
C PRO A 445 1.36 -6.24 24.29
N LEU A 446 2.45 -5.72 24.83
CA LEU A 446 3.79 -6.26 24.70
C LEU A 446 4.09 -7.28 25.81
N ALA A 447 5.12 -8.08 25.62
CA ALA A 447 5.79 -8.74 26.73
C ALA A 447 6.30 -7.68 27.73
N SER A 448 6.35 -8.04 29.01
CA SER A 448 6.88 -7.13 30.03
C SER A 448 8.33 -6.77 29.70
N PRO A 449 8.72 -5.49 29.78
CA PRO A 449 10.09 -5.09 29.52
C PRO A 449 11.03 -5.67 30.57
N PRO A 450 12.33 -5.84 30.24
CA PRO A 450 13.29 -6.38 31.18
C PRO A 450 13.53 -5.42 32.36
N GLY A 451 13.97 -5.98 33.50
CA GLY A 451 14.36 -5.19 34.67
C GLY A 451 15.63 -4.37 34.44
N ARG A 452 15.88 -3.40 35.33
CA ARG A 452 17.03 -2.47 35.26
C ARG A 452 18.37 -3.15 35.03
N GLU A 453 18.65 -4.26 35.72
CA GLU A 453 19.92 -5.00 35.58
C GLU A 453 20.18 -5.45 34.13
N GLN A 454 19.17 -6.03 33.48
CA GLN A 454 19.28 -6.47 32.10
C GLN A 454 19.37 -5.28 31.14
N LEU A 455 18.66 -4.17 31.41
CA LEU A 455 18.80 -2.94 30.64
C LEU A 455 20.23 -2.36 30.72
N GLU A 456 20.85 -2.35 31.90
CA GLU A 456 22.25 -1.92 32.07
C GLU A 456 23.25 -2.86 31.37
N LYS A 457 22.91 -4.15 31.25
CA LYS A 457 23.70 -5.09 30.44
C LYS A 457 23.54 -4.80 28.95
N ASP A 458 22.32 -4.62 28.46
CA ASP A 458 22.04 -4.30 27.07
C ASP A 458 22.66 -2.95 26.65
N ALA A 459 22.70 -1.95 27.55
CA ALA A 459 23.37 -0.67 27.33
C ALA A 459 24.89 -0.80 27.14
N ARG A 460 25.48 -1.94 27.48
CA ARG A 460 26.90 -2.26 27.22
C ARG A 460 27.10 -3.17 26.01
N SER A 461 26.04 -3.46 25.25
CA SER A 461 26.10 -4.28 24.05
C SER A 461 27.02 -3.67 22.98
N GLY A 462 27.71 -4.54 22.26
CA GLY A 462 28.44 -4.18 21.04
C GLY A 462 27.51 -3.87 19.86
N ASP A 463 26.26 -4.34 19.90
CA ASP A 463 25.22 -3.98 18.95
C ASP A 463 24.67 -2.59 19.31
N VAL A 464 24.81 -1.66 18.36
CA VAL A 464 24.39 -0.26 18.53
C VAL A 464 22.89 -0.11 18.76
N HIS A 465 22.06 -0.92 18.10
CA HIS A 465 20.61 -0.81 18.21
C HIS A 465 20.13 -1.36 19.56
N VAL A 466 20.77 -2.44 20.05
CA VAL A 466 20.49 -2.99 21.39
C VAL A 466 20.85 -1.95 22.45
N ARG A 467 22.05 -1.36 22.33
CA ARG A 467 22.53 -0.34 23.25
C ARG A 467 21.60 0.88 23.29
N MET A 468 21.27 1.45 22.13
CA MET A 468 20.44 2.65 22.05
C MET A 468 19.03 2.45 22.64
N ARG A 469 18.40 1.31 22.35
CA ARG A 469 17.09 0.97 22.94
C ARG A 469 17.18 0.89 24.47
N ALA A 470 18.21 0.22 24.99
CA ALA A 470 18.41 0.05 26.42
C ALA A 470 18.69 1.37 27.14
N GLU A 471 19.56 2.21 26.59
CA GLU A 471 19.85 3.56 27.11
C GLU A 471 18.57 4.42 27.19
N ARG A 472 17.70 4.33 26.17
CA ARG A 472 16.39 5.02 26.18
C ARG A 472 15.48 4.54 27.31
N TYR A 473 15.42 3.22 27.54
CA TYR A 473 14.63 2.64 28.62
C TYR A 473 15.18 3.00 30.01
N LEU A 474 16.51 2.99 30.19
CA LEU A 474 17.14 3.44 31.42
C LEU A 474 16.83 4.92 31.70
N LYS A 475 16.91 5.77 30.69
CA LYS A 475 16.54 7.19 30.82
C LYS A 475 15.08 7.38 31.27
N MET A 476 14.15 6.56 30.76
CA MET A 476 12.75 6.59 31.19
C MET A 476 12.63 6.16 32.67
N LEU A 477 13.30 5.08 33.08
CA LEU A 477 13.31 4.63 34.47
C LEU A 477 13.92 5.66 35.42
N ASP A 478 15.04 6.28 35.04
CA ASP A 478 15.71 7.33 35.83
C ASP A 478 14.83 8.58 35.98
N ALA A 479 14.00 8.87 34.97
CA ALA A 479 13.01 9.94 35.00
C ALA A 479 11.69 9.56 35.71
N GLY A 480 11.58 8.34 36.26
CA GLY A 480 10.35 7.85 36.90
C GLY A 480 9.18 7.64 35.93
N GLN A 481 9.45 7.53 34.63
CA GLN A 481 8.43 7.30 33.60
C GLN A 481 8.11 5.80 33.47
N PRO A 482 6.83 5.44 33.24
CA PRO A 482 6.49 4.05 32.97
C PRO A 482 7.12 3.59 31.66
N LEU A 483 7.59 2.34 31.65
CA LEU A 483 8.09 1.70 30.43
C LEU A 483 6.93 1.32 29.50
N PRO A 484 7.13 1.26 28.17
CA PRO A 484 6.09 0.84 27.24
C PRO A 484 5.65 -0.60 27.49
N GLU A 485 4.37 -0.81 27.78
CA GLU A 485 3.76 -2.14 27.95
C GLU A 485 2.78 -2.49 26.82
N ALA A 486 2.48 -1.54 25.94
CA ALA A 486 1.59 -1.74 24.80
C ALA A 486 1.98 -0.81 23.64
N VAL A 487 1.55 -1.20 22.44
CA VAL A 487 1.64 -0.42 21.21
C VAL A 487 0.24 0.07 20.83
N LYS A 488 0.09 1.37 20.57
CA LYS A 488 -1.15 1.93 20.05
C LYS A 488 -1.31 1.56 18.58
N LEU A 489 -2.48 1.06 18.20
CA LEU A 489 -2.82 0.67 16.83
C LEU A 489 -4.10 1.37 16.36
N PRO A 490 -3.99 2.41 15.52
CA PRO A 490 -5.11 2.93 14.75
C PRO A 490 -5.74 1.87 13.84
N VAL A 491 -7.06 1.73 13.92
CA VAL A 491 -7.87 0.85 13.07
C VAL A 491 -9.13 1.58 12.65
N ALA A 492 -9.52 1.43 11.38
CA ALA A 492 -10.76 1.98 10.87
C ALA A 492 -11.47 1.08 9.87
N ALA A 493 -12.77 1.32 9.74
CA ALA A 493 -13.58 0.82 8.66
C ALA A 493 -14.30 1.99 7.94
N VAL A 494 -14.23 1.99 6.61
CA VAL A 494 -14.96 2.96 5.76
C VAL A 494 -15.82 2.16 4.80
N ARG A 495 -17.14 2.24 4.96
CA ARG A 495 -18.12 1.46 4.19
C ARG A 495 -18.90 2.37 3.26
N PHE A 496 -18.90 2.08 1.96
CA PHE A 496 -19.68 2.76 0.92
C PHE A 496 -20.93 1.94 0.59
N GLY A 497 -22.08 2.41 1.04
CA GLY A 497 -23.35 1.69 0.96
C GLY A 497 -23.21 0.26 1.48
N ASP A 498 -23.54 -0.72 0.62
CA ASP A 498 -23.30 -2.15 0.86
C ASP A 498 -22.32 -2.77 -0.11
N ASP A 499 -21.73 -1.94 -0.98
CA ASP A 499 -20.96 -2.41 -2.11
C ASP A 499 -19.46 -2.49 -1.78
N LEU A 500 -18.88 -1.65 -0.92
CA LEU A 500 -17.43 -1.68 -0.66
C LEU A 500 -17.11 -1.31 0.79
N THR A 501 -16.18 -2.03 1.42
CA THR A 501 -15.67 -1.69 2.75
C THR A 501 -14.15 -1.66 2.76
N PHE A 502 -13.53 -0.51 3.01
CA PHE A 502 -12.12 -0.45 3.37
C PHE A 502 -11.96 -0.83 4.84
N VAL A 503 -10.98 -1.70 5.12
CA VAL A 503 -10.47 -1.91 6.49
C VAL A 503 -9.04 -1.40 6.50
N LEU A 504 -8.81 -0.35 7.29
CA LEU A 504 -7.54 0.36 7.36
C LEU A 504 -6.88 0.03 8.70
N MET A 505 -5.62 -0.40 8.65
CA MET A 505 -4.84 -0.70 9.85
C MET A 505 -3.46 -0.06 9.78
N ALA A 506 -3.07 0.52 10.91
CA ALA A 506 -1.69 0.93 11.16
C ALA A 506 -0.72 -0.26 11.19
N GLY A 507 0.56 0.05 11.00
CA GLY A 507 1.65 -0.92 11.09
C GLY A 507 1.88 -1.77 9.85
N GLU A 508 2.95 -2.56 9.92
CA GLU A 508 3.28 -3.55 8.90
C GLU A 508 2.48 -4.84 9.19
N VAL A 509 1.25 -4.91 8.68
CA VAL A 509 0.32 -6.01 8.97
C VAL A 509 0.60 -7.23 8.09
N VAL A 510 0.80 -8.39 8.70
CA VAL A 510 1.08 -9.65 7.97
C VAL A 510 -0.13 -10.20 7.23
N VAL A 511 0.11 -11.05 6.24
CA VAL A 511 -0.89 -11.53 5.27
C VAL A 511 -2.03 -12.35 5.87
N ASP A 512 -1.81 -12.97 7.04
CA ASP A 512 -2.86 -13.73 7.75
C ASP A 512 -4.10 -12.86 8.01
N TYR A 513 -3.91 -11.57 8.33
CA TYR A 513 -5.01 -10.63 8.57
C TYR A 513 -5.83 -10.39 7.29
N SER A 514 -5.17 -10.11 6.16
CA SER A 514 -5.89 -9.92 4.88
C SER A 514 -6.77 -11.13 4.57
N ARG A 515 -6.17 -12.32 4.61
CA ARG A 515 -6.85 -13.59 4.29
C ARG A 515 -7.97 -13.91 5.27
N ARG A 516 -7.80 -13.58 6.54
CA ARG A 516 -8.82 -13.80 7.57
C ARG A 516 -9.99 -12.82 7.42
N LEU A 517 -9.71 -11.53 7.26
CA LEU A 517 -10.73 -10.50 7.10
C LEU A 517 -11.56 -10.71 5.83
N LYS A 518 -10.92 -11.02 4.70
CA LYS A 518 -11.64 -11.35 3.45
C LYS A 518 -12.58 -12.54 3.58
N ARG A 519 -12.23 -13.54 4.40
CA ARG A 519 -13.10 -14.70 4.69
C ARG A 519 -14.26 -14.33 5.62
N LEU A 520 -13.97 -13.67 6.75
CA LEU A 520 -14.97 -13.32 7.76
C LEU A 520 -15.99 -12.29 7.27
N LEU A 521 -15.52 -11.36 6.42
CA LEU A 521 -16.29 -10.21 5.94
C LEU A 521 -16.52 -10.30 4.41
N ALA A 522 -16.60 -11.51 3.87
CA ALA A 522 -16.78 -11.74 2.43
C ALA A 522 -18.04 -11.03 1.88
N GLY A 523 -19.10 -10.94 2.69
CA GLY A 523 -20.34 -10.25 2.32
C GLY A 523 -20.20 -8.73 2.18
N ASP A 524 -19.16 -8.12 2.77
CA ASP A 524 -18.93 -6.67 2.76
C ASP A 524 -17.93 -6.21 1.71
N ARG A 525 -17.39 -7.16 0.94
CA ARG A 525 -16.40 -6.93 -0.12
C ARG A 525 -15.24 -6.09 0.41
N VAL A 526 -14.60 -6.63 1.45
CA VAL A 526 -13.54 -5.92 2.15
C VAL A 526 -12.32 -5.74 1.28
N TRP A 527 -11.78 -4.52 1.30
CA TRP A 527 -10.45 -4.17 0.85
C TRP A 527 -9.56 -3.92 2.08
N PRO A 528 -8.72 -4.89 2.48
CA PRO A 528 -7.78 -4.71 3.58
C PRO A 528 -6.59 -3.85 3.14
N VAL A 529 -6.31 -2.79 3.89
CA VAL A 529 -5.19 -1.86 3.67
C VAL A 529 -4.36 -1.79 4.95
N GLY A 530 -3.07 -2.10 4.83
CA GLY A 530 -2.09 -1.93 5.90
C GLY A 530 -1.39 -0.58 5.80
N TYR A 531 -0.38 -0.33 6.65
CA TYR A 531 0.45 0.87 6.56
C TYR A 531 -0.34 2.20 6.59
N ALA A 532 -1.55 2.17 7.15
CA ALA A 532 -2.48 3.28 7.20
C ALA A 532 -2.31 4.08 8.49
N TYR A 533 -2.48 5.41 8.44
CA TYR A 533 -2.26 6.36 9.52
C TYR A 533 -0.79 6.52 9.91
N GLU A 534 -0.21 5.48 10.51
CA GLU A 534 1.16 5.44 11.05
C GLU A 534 1.67 3.99 11.08
N VAL A 535 2.99 3.82 11.18
CA VAL A 535 3.61 2.49 11.30
C VAL A 535 4.30 2.40 12.67
N PRO A 536 3.62 1.87 13.69
CA PRO A 536 4.21 1.75 15.01
C PRO A 536 5.17 0.56 15.13
N CYS A 537 4.90 -0.53 14.40
CA CYS A 537 5.76 -1.71 14.23
C CYS A 537 5.09 -2.72 13.27
N TYR A 538 5.69 -3.90 13.10
CA TYR A 538 5.02 -5.08 12.55
C TYR A 538 3.86 -5.53 13.42
N ILE A 539 2.76 -5.93 12.78
CA ILE A 539 1.58 -6.50 13.44
C ILE A 539 1.50 -7.99 13.06
N PRO A 540 2.13 -8.88 13.86
CA PRO A 540 2.19 -10.30 13.57
C PRO A 540 0.89 -11.00 13.97
N SER A 541 0.54 -12.07 13.24
CA SER A 541 -0.52 -12.99 13.60
C SER A 541 -0.09 -13.92 14.75
N ALA A 542 -1.02 -14.63 15.37
CA ALA A 542 -0.69 -15.63 16.38
C ALA A 542 0.23 -16.74 15.82
N ARG A 543 0.09 -17.05 14.53
CA ARG A 543 1.00 -17.94 13.79
C ARG A 543 2.42 -17.37 13.77
N VAL A 544 2.59 -16.13 13.29
CA VAL A 544 3.90 -15.47 13.16
C VAL A 544 4.57 -15.25 14.53
N ILE A 545 3.79 -14.96 15.58
CA ILE A 545 4.31 -14.88 16.96
C ILE A 545 4.83 -16.26 17.42
N LYS A 546 4.07 -17.33 17.17
CA LYS A 546 4.48 -18.70 17.55
C LYS A 546 5.73 -19.17 16.80
N GLU A 547 5.86 -18.78 15.53
CA GLU A 547 6.99 -19.12 14.67
C GLU A 547 8.28 -18.34 14.99
N GLY A 548 8.17 -17.18 15.64
CA GLY A 548 9.30 -16.27 15.88
C GLY A 548 9.83 -15.61 14.60
N GLY A 549 11.08 -15.13 14.67
CA GLY A 549 11.78 -14.50 13.54
C GLY A 549 11.47 -13.00 13.37
N TYR A 550 11.72 -12.48 12.17
CA TYR A 550 11.86 -11.03 11.99
C TYR A 550 10.62 -10.21 12.35
N GLU A 551 9.45 -10.55 11.81
CA GLU A 551 8.22 -9.78 12.00
C GLU A 551 7.67 -9.79 13.44
N SER A 552 8.04 -10.78 14.26
CA SER A 552 7.56 -10.92 15.64
C SER A 552 8.60 -10.59 16.71
N GLU A 553 9.88 -10.78 16.43
CA GLU A 553 10.97 -10.68 17.41
C GLU A 553 12.00 -9.63 17.00
N ASP A 554 12.73 -9.85 15.90
CA ASP A 554 13.94 -9.06 15.59
C ASP A 554 13.63 -7.60 15.24
N SER A 555 12.53 -7.35 14.51
CA SER A 555 12.21 -6.02 13.98
C SER A 555 11.88 -4.98 15.05
N LEU A 556 11.36 -5.40 16.21
CA LEU A 556 10.89 -4.49 17.26
C LEU A 556 12.00 -3.62 17.84
N ILE A 557 13.26 -4.01 17.69
CA ILE A 557 14.41 -3.19 18.08
C ILE A 557 14.46 -1.86 17.32
N TYR A 558 14.09 -1.84 16.04
CA TYR A 558 14.11 -0.64 15.19
C TYR A 558 12.94 0.30 15.48
N TYR A 559 11.86 -0.25 16.04
CA TYR A 559 10.74 0.48 16.62
C TYR A 559 11.00 0.85 18.10
N GLY A 560 12.11 0.37 18.64
CA GLY A 560 12.60 0.61 19.98
C GLY A 560 11.77 -0.05 21.10
N PHE A 561 11.04 -1.11 20.79
CA PHE A 561 10.31 -1.89 21.79
C PHE A 561 11.12 -3.12 22.25
N TYR A 562 10.83 -3.55 23.48
CA TYR A 562 11.10 -4.92 23.92
C TYR A 562 9.87 -5.77 23.58
N GLY A 563 10.05 -6.65 22.60
CA GLY A 563 9.03 -7.59 22.15
C GLY A 563 9.05 -8.93 22.89
N PRO A 564 8.27 -9.90 22.39
CA PRO A 564 7.31 -9.77 21.28
C PRO A 564 5.99 -9.11 21.72
N LEU A 565 5.10 -8.84 20.77
CA LEU A 565 3.68 -8.62 21.05
C LEU A 565 3.06 -9.92 21.60
N ARG A 566 2.08 -9.81 22.52
CA ARG A 566 1.45 -11.00 23.10
C ARG A 566 0.56 -11.74 22.08
N PRO A 567 0.47 -13.08 22.12
CA PRO A 567 -0.28 -13.86 21.12
C PRO A 567 -1.77 -13.47 20.93
N ALA A 568 -2.41 -12.88 21.94
CA ALA A 568 -3.81 -12.49 21.89
C ALA A 568 -4.12 -11.31 20.95
N VAL A 569 -3.09 -10.58 20.47
CA VAL A 569 -3.27 -9.39 19.62
C VAL A 569 -4.05 -9.66 18.34
N GLU A 570 -3.86 -10.82 17.70
CA GLU A 570 -4.60 -11.14 16.47
C GLU A 570 -6.10 -11.23 16.72
N LEU A 571 -6.51 -11.97 17.77
CA LEU A 571 -7.93 -12.11 18.11
C LEU A 571 -8.53 -10.76 18.51
N GLN A 572 -7.82 -10.00 19.34
CA GLN A 572 -8.26 -8.66 19.75
C GLN A 572 -8.52 -7.77 18.54
N VAL A 573 -7.54 -7.66 17.63
CA VAL A 573 -7.65 -6.82 16.43
C VAL A 573 -8.81 -7.28 15.55
N VAL A 574 -8.89 -8.57 15.22
CA VAL A 574 -9.94 -9.10 14.34
C VAL A 574 -11.33 -8.86 14.93
N SER A 575 -11.53 -9.15 16.22
CA SER A 575 -12.84 -8.93 16.86
C SER A 575 -13.24 -7.45 16.89
N ARG A 576 -12.28 -6.52 17.07
CA ARG A 576 -12.57 -5.08 17.00
C ARG A 576 -12.92 -4.64 15.58
N VAL A 577 -12.21 -5.13 14.56
CA VAL A 577 -12.56 -4.86 13.15
C VAL A 577 -13.97 -5.36 12.83
N GLU A 578 -14.32 -6.58 13.22
CA GLU A 578 -15.67 -7.13 13.03
C GLU A 578 -16.73 -6.26 13.71
N ALA A 579 -16.47 -5.79 14.94
CA ALA A 579 -17.38 -4.90 15.67
C ALA A 579 -17.55 -3.53 14.98
N LEU A 580 -16.47 -2.94 14.46
CA LEU A 580 -16.53 -1.69 13.69
C LEU A 580 -17.40 -1.87 12.45
N VAL A 581 -17.16 -2.93 11.65
CA VAL A 581 -17.92 -3.20 10.43
C VAL A 581 -19.39 -3.51 10.75
N ALA A 582 -19.67 -4.31 11.77
CA ALA A 582 -21.03 -4.60 12.22
C ALA A 582 -21.76 -3.32 12.66
N GLY A 583 -21.09 -2.43 13.40
CA GLY A 583 -21.64 -1.13 13.79
C GLY A 583 -21.93 -0.20 12.60
N LEU A 584 -21.18 -0.32 11.49
CA LEU A 584 -21.48 0.42 10.26
C LEU A 584 -22.65 -0.18 9.47
N ARG A 585 -22.90 -1.49 9.58
CA ARG A 585 -24.10 -2.14 9.02
C ARG A 585 -25.37 -1.73 9.77
N ALA A 586 -25.32 -1.67 11.09
CA ALA A 586 -26.50 -1.33 11.91
C ALA A 586 -27.00 0.12 11.72
N ARG A 587 -26.16 1.00 11.18
CA ARG A 587 -26.46 2.40 10.87
C ARG A 587 -26.91 2.61 9.42
N SER A 588 -27.22 1.53 8.70
CA SER A 588 -27.61 1.56 7.27
C SER A 588 -29.08 1.88 7.08
#